data_AF-A0A8J6JHS3-F1
#
_entry.id   AF-A0A8J6JHS3-F1
#
_cell.length_a   1.000
_cell.length_b   1.000
_cell.length_c   1.000
_cell.angle_alpha   90.00
_cell.angle_beta   90.00
_cell.angle_gamma   90.00
#
_symmetry.space_group_name_H-M   'P 1'
#
loop_
_entity.id
_entity.type
_entity.pdbx_description
1 polymer ?
#
loop_
_entity_poly.entity_id
_entity_poly.type
_entity_poly.pdbx_seq_one_letter_code
_entity_poly.pdbx_strand_id
1 'polypeptide(L)'
;MGLFGKLFDKKECSVCGGEIGLLGNRKLEDGNLCKECAAKLSPWFSDRRQSTVAEIQEQLAYRETNQAKVSSFRTTRTLGERTKVLLDEDAGLFMVTSARNWEEANPDVLSFSDVTGCKLDIDERRTEIEYRDKDGERQSFNPKRYAYSYDFYIVINVNNPYFSEIRFQLNSSSVDNDEETLLDGPDAMRRPRGGLRAKAGGMGGGSLTSNAEEVRSSVEYRQYEEMGCEIRDALLQVRQQAREEAAAAAAPKAAVTCPYCGATTTPDASGCCEFCGGAING
;
A
#
# COMPACT_ATOMS: atom_id res chain seq x y z
N MET A 1 38.93 -40.60 -12.83
CA MET A 1 38.03 -40.50 -11.65
C MET A 1 38.17 -39.09 -11.08
N GLY A 2 37.43 -38.14 -11.64
CA GLY A 2 37.66 -36.70 -11.44
C GLY A 2 37.11 -36.16 -10.13
N LEU A 3 37.97 -35.50 -9.35
CA LEU A 3 37.73 -34.78 -8.10
C LEU A 3 36.97 -33.44 -8.32
N PHE A 4 35.85 -33.44 -9.03
CA PHE A 4 35.01 -32.23 -9.23
C PHE A 4 33.50 -32.51 -9.17
N GLY A 5 33.08 -33.59 -8.49
CA GLY A 5 31.70 -34.07 -8.49
C GLY A 5 30.81 -33.68 -7.31
N LYS A 6 31.21 -32.75 -6.42
CA LYS A 6 30.43 -32.39 -5.21
C LYS A 6 30.56 -30.92 -4.79
N LEU A 7 30.43 -29.99 -5.73
CA LEU A 7 30.10 -28.61 -5.37
C LEU A 7 28.69 -28.33 -5.86
N PHE A 8 27.77 -28.17 -4.90
CA PHE A 8 26.33 -27.88 -5.05
C PHE A 8 25.44 -29.12 -5.22
N ASP A 9 25.12 -29.77 -4.09
CA ASP A 9 23.88 -30.55 -4.00
C ASP A 9 22.72 -29.60 -4.33
N LYS A 10 22.06 -29.84 -5.47
CA LYS A 10 20.86 -29.09 -5.85
C LYS A 10 19.79 -29.36 -4.79
N LYS A 11 19.26 -28.29 -4.21
CA LYS A 11 18.17 -28.39 -3.23
C LYS A 11 16.87 -28.59 -3.98
N GLU A 12 15.94 -29.35 -3.42
CA GLU A 12 14.60 -29.52 -3.98
C GLU A 12 13.61 -28.60 -3.26
N CYS A 13 12.62 -28.09 -3.99
CA CYS A 13 11.56 -27.31 -3.39
C CYS A 13 10.57 -28.21 -2.64
N SER A 14 10.41 -27.95 -1.35
CA SER A 14 9.49 -28.68 -0.47
C SER A 14 8.01 -28.50 -0.79
N VAL A 15 7.67 -27.57 -1.70
CA VAL A 15 6.28 -27.29 -2.11
C VAL A 15 5.94 -27.94 -3.46
N CYS A 16 6.82 -27.81 -4.46
CA CYS A 16 6.53 -28.29 -5.82
C CYS A 16 7.42 -29.45 -6.31
N GLY A 17 8.42 -29.85 -5.52
CA GLY A 17 9.41 -30.88 -5.91
C GLY A 17 10.41 -30.45 -6.98
N GLY A 18 10.38 -29.19 -7.42
CA GLY A 18 11.29 -28.69 -8.45
C GLY A 18 12.72 -28.49 -7.93
N GLU A 19 13.72 -28.71 -8.79
CA GLU A 19 15.13 -28.41 -8.48
C GLU A 19 15.34 -26.89 -8.31
N ILE A 20 16.03 -26.51 -7.23
CA ILE A 20 16.37 -25.12 -6.90
C ILE A 20 17.83 -24.85 -7.28
N GLY A 21 18.01 -23.90 -8.19
CA GLY A 21 19.33 -23.38 -8.55
C GLY A 21 19.98 -22.52 -7.45
N LEU A 22 21.26 -22.20 -7.62
CA LEU A 22 22.11 -21.56 -6.61
C LEU A 22 21.55 -20.25 -6.01
N LEU A 23 20.82 -19.46 -6.81
CA LEU A 23 20.31 -18.13 -6.42
C LEU A 23 18.79 -18.09 -6.19
N GLY A 24 18.11 -19.24 -6.30
CA GLY A 24 16.65 -19.33 -6.24
C GLY A 24 16.11 -19.81 -4.90
N ASN A 25 16.98 -20.21 -3.96
CA ASN A 25 16.53 -20.83 -2.72
C ASN A 25 16.12 -19.81 -1.66
N ARG A 26 14.88 -19.93 -1.19
CA ARG A 26 14.45 -19.35 0.07
C ARG A 26 14.34 -20.47 1.11
N LYS A 27 15.21 -20.43 2.10
CA LYS A 27 15.17 -21.36 3.24
C LYS A 27 13.95 -21.05 4.11
N LEU A 28 13.16 -22.09 4.40
CA LEU A 28 12.03 -22.11 5.34
C LEU A 28 12.48 -22.71 6.68
N GLU A 29 11.58 -22.79 7.66
CA GLU A 29 11.85 -23.45 8.94
C GLU A 29 12.20 -24.94 8.75
N ASP A 30 11.36 -25.66 8.01
CA ASP A 30 11.43 -27.12 7.79
C ASP A 30 11.57 -27.50 6.30
N GLY A 31 12.03 -26.58 5.44
CA GLY A 31 12.15 -26.85 4.01
C GLY A 31 12.86 -25.80 3.16
N ASN A 32 12.72 -25.94 1.84
CA ASN A 32 13.25 -25.00 0.85
C ASN A 32 12.14 -24.59 -0.14
N LEU A 33 12.10 -23.31 -0.48
CA LEU A 33 11.12 -22.74 -1.40
C LEU A 33 11.82 -22.19 -2.65
N CYS A 34 11.35 -22.59 -3.84
CA CYS A 34 11.85 -22.05 -5.10
C CYS A 34 11.30 -20.65 -5.38
N LYS A 35 11.92 -19.96 -6.35
CA LYS A 35 11.53 -18.60 -6.75
C LYS A 35 10.11 -18.54 -7.31
N GLU A 36 9.69 -19.57 -8.04
CA GLU A 36 8.41 -19.67 -8.73
C GLU A 36 7.26 -19.82 -7.73
N CYS A 37 7.41 -20.71 -6.73
CA CYS A 37 6.45 -20.82 -5.63
C CYS A 37 6.43 -19.55 -4.78
N ALA A 38 7.59 -18.95 -4.51
CA ALA A 38 7.66 -17.70 -3.79
C ALA A 38 6.94 -16.55 -4.53
N ALA A 39 7.00 -16.51 -5.86
CA ALA A 39 6.34 -15.47 -6.66
C ALA A 39 4.81 -15.55 -6.62
N LYS A 40 4.23 -16.70 -6.28
CA LYS A 40 2.77 -16.89 -6.15
C LYS A 40 2.20 -16.35 -4.83
N LEU A 41 3.03 -16.25 -3.80
CA LEU A 41 2.61 -15.78 -2.47
C LEU A 41 2.26 -14.29 -2.51
N SER A 42 1.41 -13.84 -1.59
CA SER A 42 0.98 -12.43 -1.50
C SER A 42 2.19 -11.48 -1.45
N PRO A 43 2.17 -10.35 -2.19
CA PRO A 43 3.23 -9.34 -2.10
C PRO A 43 3.43 -8.78 -0.69
N TRP A 44 2.39 -8.83 0.15
CA TRP A 44 2.40 -8.33 1.53
C TRP A 44 2.82 -9.38 2.56
N PHE A 45 3.00 -10.63 2.15
CA PHE A 45 3.46 -11.70 3.04
C PHE A 45 4.94 -11.53 3.38
N SER A 46 5.23 -10.97 4.57
CA SER A 46 6.57 -10.56 5.00
C SER A 46 7.38 -11.65 5.71
N ASP A 47 6.74 -12.63 6.36
CA ASP A 47 7.42 -13.57 7.29
C ASP A 47 7.99 -14.84 6.65
N ARG A 48 8.31 -14.76 5.36
CA ARG A 48 8.63 -15.92 4.51
C ARG A 48 9.84 -16.75 4.94
N ARG A 49 10.75 -16.23 5.76
CA ARG A 49 11.98 -16.94 6.18
C ARG A 49 11.80 -17.76 7.45
N GLN A 50 10.73 -17.49 8.20
CA GLN A 50 10.39 -18.20 9.42
C GLN A 50 9.17 -19.11 9.24
N SER A 51 8.54 -19.11 8.06
CA SER A 51 7.41 -19.99 7.79
C SER A 51 7.83 -21.45 7.63
N THR A 52 6.95 -22.35 8.05
CA THR A 52 6.98 -23.78 7.73
C THR A 52 6.46 -24.06 6.32
N VAL A 53 6.74 -25.24 5.77
CA VAL A 53 6.20 -25.69 4.48
C VAL A 53 4.66 -25.70 4.49
N ALA A 54 4.05 -26.11 5.61
CA ALA A 54 2.60 -26.13 5.77
C ALA A 54 1.98 -24.72 5.67
N GLU A 55 2.54 -23.74 6.37
CA GLU A 55 2.08 -22.34 6.29
C GLU A 55 2.22 -21.77 4.87
N ILE A 56 3.28 -22.13 4.15
CA ILE A 56 3.44 -21.74 2.74
C ILE A 56 2.34 -22.37 1.87
N GLN A 57 1.98 -23.63 2.11
CA GLN A 57 0.89 -24.29 1.37
C GLN A 57 -0.47 -23.64 1.68
N GLU A 58 -0.75 -23.31 2.94
CA GLU A 58 -1.97 -22.59 3.33
C GLU A 58 -2.04 -21.22 2.66
N GLN A 59 -0.94 -20.49 2.64
CA GLN A 59 -0.85 -19.20 1.96
C GLN A 59 -1.13 -19.36 0.46
N LEU A 60 -0.57 -20.38 -0.20
CA LEU A 60 -0.86 -20.66 -1.62
C LEU A 60 -2.33 -20.99 -1.86
N ALA A 61 -2.97 -21.78 -1.00
CA ALA A 61 -4.40 -22.07 -1.10
C ALA A 61 -5.26 -20.80 -0.92
N TYR A 62 -4.86 -19.90 -0.01
CA TYR A 62 -5.45 -18.57 0.12
C TYR A 62 -5.32 -17.78 -1.19
N ARG A 63 -4.17 -17.84 -1.87
CA ARG A 63 -3.94 -17.14 -3.15
C ARG A 63 -4.77 -17.70 -4.30
N GLU A 64 -5.00 -19.01 -4.33
CA GLU A 64 -5.91 -19.65 -5.28
C GLU A 64 -7.35 -19.17 -5.07
N THR A 65 -7.80 -19.09 -3.81
CA THR A 65 -9.12 -18.53 -3.47
C THR A 65 -9.21 -17.05 -3.85
N ASN A 66 -8.14 -16.28 -3.61
CA ASN A 66 -8.08 -14.87 -3.97
C ASN A 66 -8.17 -14.64 -5.48
N GLN A 67 -7.66 -15.56 -6.30
CA GLN A 67 -7.75 -15.46 -7.77
C GLN A 67 -9.21 -15.36 -8.25
N ALA A 68 -10.13 -16.08 -7.60
CA ALA A 68 -11.55 -15.99 -7.89
C ALA A 68 -12.12 -14.60 -7.56
N LYS A 69 -11.73 -14.02 -6.41
CA LYS A 69 -12.12 -12.66 -6.01
C LYS A 69 -11.63 -11.62 -7.00
N VAL A 70 -10.38 -11.74 -7.43
CA VAL A 70 -9.76 -10.89 -8.47
C VAL A 70 -10.60 -10.98 -9.75
N SER A 71 -10.93 -12.18 -10.20
CA SER A 71 -11.69 -12.39 -11.44
C SER A 71 -13.11 -11.81 -11.39
N SER A 72 -13.71 -11.73 -10.20
CA SER A 72 -15.04 -11.12 -9.99
C SER A 72 -15.02 -9.62 -9.68
N PHE A 73 -13.85 -9.03 -9.43
CA PHE A 73 -13.71 -7.67 -8.92
C PHE A 73 -14.18 -6.63 -9.95
N ARG A 74 -15.05 -5.71 -9.53
CA ARG A 74 -15.59 -4.64 -10.37
C ARG A 74 -15.15 -3.29 -9.84
N THR A 75 -14.18 -2.69 -10.53
CA THR A 75 -13.68 -1.38 -10.11
C THR A 75 -14.76 -0.30 -10.28
N THR A 76 -15.23 0.25 -9.17
CA THR A 76 -16.13 1.43 -9.11
C THR A 76 -15.31 2.72 -9.03
N ARG A 77 -14.17 2.68 -8.32
CA ARG A 77 -13.26 3.82 -8.15
C ARG A 77 -11.81 3.40 -8.20
N THR A 78 -10.97 4.26 -8.79
CA THR A 78 -9.51 4.09 -8.85
C THR A 78 -8.85 5.29 -8.20
N LEU A 79 -7.95 5.04 -7.25
CA LEU A 79 -7.19 6.06 -6.53
C LEU A 79 -5.70 5.81 -6.68
N GLY A 80 -4.90 6.87 -6.80
CA GLY A 80 -3.47 6.78 -7.04
C GLY A 80 -3.08 6.67 -8.52
N GLU A 81 -1.79 6.79 -8.80
CA GLU A 81 -1.26 6.86 -10.17
C GLU A 81 -0.47 5.59 -10.54
N ARG A 82 0.73 5.42 -9.96
CA ARG A 82 1.60 4.27 -10.23
C ARG A 82 1.11 3.02 -9.52
N THR A 83 0.99 3.10 -8.19
CA THR A 83 0.35 2.06 -7.38
C THR A 83 -1.05 2.56 -7.07
N LYS A 84 -2.05 1.76 -7.39
CA LYS A 84 -3.46 2.13 -7.32
C LYS A 84 -4.14 1.39 -6.19
N VAL A 85 -5.06 2.07 -5.52
CA VAL A 85 -6.10 1.46 -4.71
C VAL A 85 -7.35 1.40 -5.59
N LEU A 86 -7.78 0.19 -5.88
CA LEU A 86 -8.99 -0.07 -6.65
C LEU A 86 -10.09 -0.45 -5.66
N LEU A 87 -11.24 0.21 -5.77
CA LEU A 87 -12.41 -0.04 -4.93
C LEU A 87 -13.49 -0.70 -5.76
N ASP A 88 -14.16 -1.68 -5.16
CA ASP A 88 -15.43 -2.25 -5.59
C ASP A 88 -16.42 -1.93 -4.47
N GLU A 89 -17.02 -0.74 -4.57
CA GLU A 89 -17.91 -0.21 -3.53
C GLU A 89 -19.22 -1.01 -3.42
N ASP A 90 -19.66 -1.64 -4.51
CA ASP A 90 -20.85 -2.49 -4.53
C ASP A 90 -20.62 -3.81 -3.76
N ALA A 91 -19.43 -4.40 -3.89
CA ALA A 91 -19.07 -5.63 -3.20
C ALA A 91 -18.44 -5.40 -1.81
N GLY A 92 -18.11 -4.16 -1.47
CA GLY A 92 -17.42 -3.82 -0.23
C GLY A 92 -15.94 -4.25 -0.21
N LEU A 93 -15.27 -4.25 -1.36
CA LEU A 93 -13.92 -4.81 -1.53
C LEU A 93 -12.90 -3.76 -2.02
N PHE A 94 -11.64 -3.96 -1.69
CA PHE A 94 -10.53 -3.22 -2.29
C PHE A 94 -9.34 -4.11 -2.62
N MET A 95 -8.47 -3.63 -3.50
CA MET A 95 -7.15 -4.18 -3.74
C MET A 95 -6.12 -3.09 -4.04
N VAL A 96 -4.85 -3.38 -3.76
CA VAL A 96 -3.73 -2.48 -4.03
C VAL A 96 -2.81 -3.11 -5.07
N THR A 97 -2.55 -2.42 -6.18
CA THR A 97 -1.73 -2.96 -7.26
C THR A 97 -1.04 -1.89 -8.10
N SER A 98 0.16 -2.19 -8.57
CA SER A 98 0.85 -1.44 -9.65
C SER A 98 0.87 -2.21 -10.97
N ALA A 99 0.32 -3.43 -11.00
CA ALA A 99 0.31 -4.26 -12.19
C ALA A 99 -0.72 -3.76 -13.20
N ARG A 100 -0.33 -3.72 -14.48
CA ARG A 100 -1.26 -3.42 -15.58
C ARG A 100 -2.23 -4.58 -15.82
N ASN A 101 -1.70 -5.81 -15.88
CA ASN A 101 -2.49 -7.04 -15.90
C ASN A 101 -2.66 -7.55 -14.47
N TRP A 102 -3.61 -6.97 -13.74
CA TRP A 102 -3.83 -7.31 -12.34
C TRP A 102 -4.53 -8.67 -12.16
N GLU A 103 -5.25 -9.17 -13.16
CA GLU A 103 -5.79 -10.54 -13.13
C GLU A 103 -4.69 -11.58 -12.99
N GLU A 104 -3.61 -11.45 -13.76
CA GLU A 104 -2.44 -12.34 -13.70
C GLU A 104 -1.59 -12.09 -12.44
N ALA A 105 -1.46 -10.83 -12.03
CA ALA A 105 -0.69 -10.48 -10.82
C ALA A 105 -1.38 -10.91 -9.52
N ASN A 106 -2.70 -11.13 -9.57
CA ASN A 106 -3.51 -11.59 -8.45
C ASN A 106 -3.32 -10.71 -7.19
N PRO A 107 -3.53 -9.38 -7.19
CA PRO A 107 -3.39 -8.59 -5.96
C PRO A 107 -4.37 -9.09 -4.89
N ASP A 108 -4.00 -8.99 -3.61
CA ASP A 108 -4.89 -9.38 -2.51
C ASP A 108 -6.17 -8.54 -2.52
N VAL A 109 -7.32 -9.22 -2.59
CA VAL A 109 -8.66 -8.60 -2.54
C VAL A 109 -9.21 -8.75 -1.12
N LEU A 110 -9.37 -7.62 -0.46
CA LEU A 110 -9.73 -7.51 0.95
C LEU A 110 -11.09 -6.83 1.12
N SER A 111 -11.78 -7.10 2.22
CA SER A 111 -13.02 -6.40 2.56
C SER A 111 -12.71 -5.02 3.14
N PHE A 112 -13.59 -4.04 2.92
CA PHE A 112 -13.53 -2.76 3.63
C PHE A 112 -13.58 -2.93 5.16
N SER A 113 -14.26 -3.98 5.65
CA SER A 113 -14.30 -4.31 7.07
C SER A 113 -12.94 -4.72 7.64
N ASP A 114 -12.03 -5.22 6.79
CA ASP A 114 -10.70 -5.65 7.19
C ASP A 114 -9.78 -4.46 7.45
N VAL A 115 -10.10 -3.26 6.95
CA VAL A 115 -9.32 -2.05 7.21
C VAL A 115 -9.42 -1.69 8.69
N THR A 116 -8.27 -1.61 9.36
CA THR A 116 -8.18 -1.18 10.76
C THR A 116 -7.68 0.26 10.89
N GLY A 117 -6.94 0.76 9.90
CA GLY A 117 -6.50 2.15 9.79
C GLY A 117 -5.90 2.45 8.42
N CYS A 118 -5.81 3.73 8.08
CA CYS A 118 -5.09 4.20 6.91
C CYS A 118 -4.43 5.54 7.24
N LYS A 119 -3.17 5.74 6.84
CA LYS A 119 -2.47 7.02 7.00
C LYS A 119 -1.59 7.34 5.80
N LEU A 120 -1.39 8.64 5.58
CA LEU A 120 -0.31 9.17 4.76
C LEU A 120 0.93 9.29 5.64
N ASP A 121 2.03 8.68 5.20
CA ASP A 121 3.34 8.72 5.83
C ASP A 121 4.31 9.39 4.86
N ILE A 122 4.97 10.48 5.28
CA ILE A 122 5.86 11.27 4.42
C ILE A 122 7.28 11.09 4.95
N ASP A 123 8.10 10.38 4.19
CA ASP A 123 9.51 10.18 4.50
C ASP A 123 10.30 11.41 4.02
N GLU A 124 10.76 12.22 4.97
CA GLU A 124 11.68 13.33 4.72
C GLU A 124 13.13 12.85 4.78
N ARG A 125 13.88 13.01 3.70
CA ARG A 125 15.33 12.81 3.67
C ARG A 125 16.04 14.15 3.58
N ARG A 126 17.23 14.21 4.18
CA ARG A 126 18.08 15.40 4.18
C ARG A 126 19.51 15.03 3.78
N THR A 127 20.07 15.77 2.83
CA THR A 127 21.44 15.61 2.34
C THR A 127 22.18 16.93 2.47
N GLU A 128 23.40 16.92 3.02
CA GLU A 128 24.22 18.12 3.09
C GLU A 128 24.61 18.58 1.68
N ILE A 129 24.45 19.87 1.42
CA ILE A 129 24.96 20.50 0.20
C ILE A 129 26.41 20.90 0.49
N GLU A 130 27.31 20.45 -0.38
CA GLU A 130 28.74 20.74 -0.31
C GLU A 130 29.21 21.45 -1.58
N TYR A 131 30.43 21.97 -1.58
CA TYR A 131 31.06 22.54 -2.77
C TYR A 131 32.47 22.00 -2.97
N ARG A 132 32.98 22.05 -4.21
CA ARG A 132 34.39 21.78 -4.52
C ARG A 132 35.20 23.07 -4.39
N ASP A 133 36.29 23.04 -3.64
CA ASP A 133 37.22 24.16 -3.57
C ASP A 133 38.16 24.21 -4.79
N LYS A 134 39.15 25.12 -4.77
CA LYS A 134 40.10 25.31 -5.88
C LYS A 134 41.00 24.09 -6.11
N ASP A 135 41.18 23.26 -5.10
CA ASP A 135 41.95 22.02 -5.17
C ASP A 135 41.08 20.82 -5.57
N GLY A 136 39.76 21.03 -5.71
CA GLY A 136 38.77 20.02 -6.07
C GLY A 136 38.24 19.21 -4.89
N GLU A 137 38.62 19.59 -3.67
CA GLU A 137 38.22 18.91 -2.43
C GLU A 137 36.81 19.33 -2.00
N ARG A 138 36.07 18.39 -1.41
CA ARG A 138 34.70 18.63 -0.92
C ARG A 138 34.76 19.42 0.38
N GLN A 139 34.05 20.53 0.42
CA GLN A 139 33.95 21.41 1.58
C GLN A 139 32.49 21.64 1.96
N SER A 140 32.23 21.72 3.28
CA SER A 140 30.94 22.11 3.84
C SER A 140 30.78 23.62 3.83
N PHE A 141 29.54 24.09 3.65
CA PHE A 141 29.20 25.49 3.90
C PHE A 141 29.17 25.81 5.41
N ASN A 142 29.45 27.07 5.75
CA ASN A 142 29.23 27.61 7.10
C ASN A 142 28.35 28.88 7.01
N PRO A 143 27.07 28.83 7.41
CA PRO A 143 26.37 27.69 8.01
C PRO A 143 26.13 26.55 7.01
N LYS A 144 25.98 25.32 7.52
CA LYS A 144 25.66 24.13 6.71
C LYS A 144 24.36 24.34 5.95
N ARG A 145 24.32 23.80 4.73
CA ARG A 145 23.17 23.86 3.84
C ARG A 145 22.68 22.45 3.54
N TYR A 146 21.38 22.28 3.34
CA TYR A 146 20.77 20.97 3.15
C TYR A 146 19.75 20.95 2.02
N ALA A 147 19.80 19.89 1.21
CA ALA A 147 18.75 19.52 0.29
C ALA A 147 17.82 18.52 0.99
N TYR A 148 16.53 18.77 0.90
CA TYR A 148 15.46 17.93 1.40
C TYR A 148 14.74 17.28 0.22
N SER A 149 14.40 16.01 0.39
CA SER A 149 13.60 15.25 -0.55
C SER A 149 12.51 14.48 0.20
N TYR A 150 11.36 14.31 -0.45
CA TYR A 150 10.18 13.73 0.16
C TYR A 150 9.67 12.54 -0.64
N ASP A 151 9.42 11.42 0.04
CA ASP A 151 8.70 10.27 -0.50
C ASP A 151 7.40 10.07 0.26
N PHE A 152 6.31 9.83 -0.48
CA PHE A 152 4.96 9.72 0.06
C PHE A 152 4.53 8.26 0.05
N TYR A 153 4.11 7.77 1.22
CA TYR A 153 3.65 6.40 1.40
C TYR A 153 2.23 6.37 1.94
N ILE A 154 1.41 5.46 1.43
CA ILE A 154 0.18 5.05 2.08
C ILE A 154 0.49 3.82 2.93
N VAL A 155 0.03 3.86 4.17
CA VAL A 155 0.08 2.74 5.11
C VAL A 155 -1.36 2.36 5.46
N ILE A 156 -1.82 1.22 4.95
CA ILE A 156 -3.12 0.64 5.26
C ILE A 156 -2.89 -0.48 6.27
N ASN A 157 -3.44 -0.33 7.47
CA ASN A 157 -3.47 -1.41 8.45
C ASN A 157 -4.71 -2.27 8.22
N VAL A 158 -4.54 -3.59 8.22
CA VAL A 158 -5.60 -4.54 7.93
C VAL A 158 -5.63 -5.70 8.92
N ASN A 159 -6.79 -6.33 9.05
CA ASN A 159 -6.96 -7.59 9.76
C ASN A 159 -6.91 -8.75 8.76
N ASN A 160 -5.72 -9.28 8.48
CA ASN A 160 -5.51 -10.43 7.61
C ASN A 160 -4.57 -11.45 8.31
N PRO A 161 -4.78 -12.76 8.16
CA PRO A 161 -3.96 -13.78 8.83
C PRO A 161 -2.50 -13.80 8.40
N TYR A 162 -2.15 -13.24 7.23
CA TYR A 162 -0.80 -13.31 6.66
C TYR A 162 -0.02 -11.99 6.73
N PHE A 163 -0.71 -10.86 6.94
CA PHE A 163 -0.10 -9.54 7.01
C PHE A 163 -1.03 -8.55 7.72
N SER A 164 -0.45 -7.57 8.40
CA SER A 164 -1.20 -6.53 9.12
C SER A 164 -1.06 -5.14 8.48
N GLU A 165 -0.19 -5.00 7.48
CA GLU A 165 0.14 -3.72 6.87
C GLU A 165 0.34 -3.88 5.35
N ILE A 166 -0.26 -2.95 4.60
CA ILE A 166 0.03 -2.68 3.20
C ILE A 166 0.67 -1.29 3.14
N ARG A 167 1.99 -1.24 2.90
CA ARG A 167 2.74 0.01 2.70
C ARG A 167 3.21 0.12 1.26
N PHE A 168 2.82 1.18 0.57
CA PHE A 168 3.25 1.44 -0.81
C PHE A 168 3.54 2.92 -1.07
N GLN A 169 4.48 3.16 -1.97
CA GLN A 169 4.87 4.51 -2.38
C GLN A 169 3.91 5.07 -3.44
N LEU A 170 3.51 6.33 -3.26
CA LEU A 170 2.66 7.08 -4.20
C LEU A 170 3.48 7.71 -5.32
N ASN A 171 4.54 8.43 -4.96
CA ASN A 171 5.38 9.16 -5.90
C ASN A 171 6.36 8.23 -6.64
N SER A 172 6.57 8.47 -7.93
CA SER A 172 7.51 7.68 -8.75
C SER A 172 8.98 8.03 -8.51
N SER A 173 9.23 9.24 -8.03
CA SER A 173 10.54 9.82 -7.75
C SER A 173 10.40 10.78 -6.59
N SER A 174 11.44 10.92 -5.77
CA SER A 174 11.43 11.84 -4.63
C SER A 174 11.17 13.27 -5.07
N VAL A 175 10.34 13.98 -4.32
CA VAL A 175 10.05 15.39 -4.58
C VAL A 175 11.13 16.22 -3.90
N ASP A 176 12.01 16.86 -4.68
CA ASP A 176 13.18 17.59 -4.16
C ASP A 176 13.51 18.90 -4.90
N ASN A 177 12.70 19.28 -5.88
CA ASN A 177 12.91 20.41 -6.81
C ASN A 177 14.24 20.33 -7.59
N ASP A 178 14.77 19.12 -7.82
CA ASP A 178 16.01 18.86 -8.54
C ASP A 178 17.22 19.57 -7.90
N GLU A 179 17.28 19.54 -6.57
CA GLU A 179 18.31 20.25 -5.82
C GLU A 179 19.70 19.61 -5.95
N GLU A 180 20.70 20.40 -6.35
CA GLU A 180 22.08 19.94 -6.44
C GLU A 180 22.75 19.89 -5.06
N THR A 181 23.31 18.72 -4.71
CA THR A 181 23.96 18.49 -3.42
C THR A 181 25.48 18.68 -3.44
N LEU A 182 26.08 18.89 -4.61
CA LEU A 182 27.52 19.16 -4.76
C LEU A 182 27.74 20.25 -5.81
N LEU A 183 28.18 21.42 -5.38
CA LEU A 183 28.37 22.60 -6.20
C LEU A 183 29.84 22.78 -6.66
N ASP A 184 30.05 23.45 -7.80
CA ASP A 184 31.39 23.70 -8.36
C ASP A 184 32.14 24.90 -7.74
N GLY A 185 31.73 25.34 -6.55
CA GLY A 185 32.40 26.41 -5.80
C GLY A 185 31.54 27.02 -4.69
N PRO A 186 32.15 27.80 -3.77
CA PRO A 186 31.44 28.42 -2.64
C PRO A 186 30.45 29.52 -3.08
N ASP A 187 30.73 30.16 -4.22
CA ASP A 187 29.91 31.23 -4.80
C ASP A 187 28.88 30.69 -5.82
N ALA A 188 28.85 29.37 -6.04
CA ALA A 188 27.88 28.75 -6.92
C ALA A 188 26.46 28.97 -6.36
N MET A 189 25.61 29.55 -7.21
CA MET A 189 24.22 29.83 -6.83
C MET A 189 23.37 28.58 -7.01
N ARG A 190 22.42 28.38 -6.10
CA ARG A 190 21.43 27.31 -6.15
C ARG A 190 20.66 27.38 -7.48
N ARG A 191 20.74 26.34 -8.31
CA ARG A 191 20.01 26.26 -9.59
C ARG A 191 19.28 24.93 -9.66
N PRO A 192 17.97 24.91 -9.96
CA PRO A 192 17.26 23.66 -10.23
C PRO A 192 17.95 22.92 -11.39
N ARG A 193 18.26 21.64 -11.20
CA ARG A 193 18.87 20.80 -12.23
C ARG A 193 17.81 20.48 -13.29
N GLY A 194 17.99 20.94 -14.54
CA GLY A 194 17.05 20.62 -15.65
C GLY A 194 16.28 21.80 -16.28
N GLY A 195 16.60 23.04 -15.91
CA GLY A 195 16.44 24.26 -16.72
C GLY A 195 15.16 24.47 -17.54
N LEU A 196 14.24 25.34 -17.07
CA LEU A 196 13.48 26.31 -17.90
C LEU A 196 12.59 27.29 -17.10
N ARG A 197 12.95 27.66 -15.86
CA ARG A 197 12.15 28.63 -15.06
C ARG A 197 12.89 29.85 -14.49
N ALA A 198 14.08 30.16 -14.98
CA ALA A 198 14.73 31.44 -14.67
C ALA A 198 14.35 32.55 -15.68
N LYS A 199 13.05 32.74 -15.94
CA LYS A 199 12.51 33.96 -16.58
C LYS A 199 11.14 34.33 -16.03
N ALA A 200 11.05 34.49 -14.72
CA ALA A 200 10.08 35.38 -14.11
C ALA A 200 10.73 35.98 -12.87
N GLY A 201 10.97 37.29 -12.90
CA GLY A 201 11.65 38.07 -11.86
C GLY A 201 10.92 38.13 -10.52
N GLY A 202 10.79 37.00 -9.83
CA GLY A 202 10.36 36.92 -8.45
C GLY A 202 11.54 37.11 -7.51
N MET A 203 11.69 38.30 -6.94
CA MET A 203 12.48 38.56 -5.74
C MET A 203 11.83 37.89 -4.51
N GLY A 204 11.82 36.56 -4.48
CA GLY A 204 11.38 35.76 -3.33
C GLY A 204 12.58 35.11 -2.66
N GLY A 205 12.97 35.62 -1.49
CA GLY A 205 14.09 35.11 -0.71
C GLY A 205 13.79 33.73 -0.14
N GLY A 206 14.14 32.68 -0.87
CA GLY A 206 14.28 31.33 -0.32
C GLY A 206 15.50 31.27 0.62
N SER A 207 15.42 30.45 1.67
CA SER A 207 16.55 30.26 2.57
C SER A 207 17.75 29.69 1.82
N LEU A 208 18.92 30.34 1.92
CA LEU A 208 20.17 29.79 1.38
C LEU A 208 20.61 28.51 2.10
N THR A 209 19.98 28.15 3.22
CA THR A 209 20.35 26.96 4.02
C THR A 209 19.51 25.73 3.73
N SER A 210 18.34 25.86 3.09
CA SER A 210 17.44 24.72 2.86
C SER A 210 16.44 24.97 1.73
N ASN A 211 16.14 23.92 0.95
CA ASN A 211 15.05 23.89 -0.03
C ASN A 211 13.69 23.47 0.56
N ALA A 212 13.60 23.08 1.83
CA ALA A 212 12.43 22.38 2.39
C ALA A 212 11.09 23.13 2.16
N GLU A 213 11.05 24.45 2.41
CA GLU A 213 9.84 25.26 2.22
C GLU A 213 9.45 25.39 0.74
N GLU A 214 10.44 25.51 -0.16
CA GLU A 214 10.21 25.54 -1.60
C GLU A 214 9.68 24.20 -2.12
N VAL A 215 10.17 23.09 -1.57
CA VAL A 215 9.70 21.75 -1.95
C VAL A 215 8.29 21.52 -1.43
N ARG A 216 8.00 21.84 -0.18
CA ARG A 216 6.64 21.71 0.41
C ARG A 216 5.61 22.64 -0.25
N SER A 217 6.03 23.79 -0.78
CA SER A 217 5.15 24.70 -1.53
C SER A 217 5.01 24.34 -3.02
N SER A 218 5.80 23.38 -3.51
CA SER A 218 5.74 22.92 -4.89
C SER A 218 4.35 22.35 -5.23
N VAL A 219 4.02 22.38 -6.51
CA VAL A 219 2.76 21.79 -7.00
C VAL A 219 2.80 20.27 -6.83
N GLU A 220 3.95 19.65 -7.07
CA GLU A 220 4.13 18.20 -6.98
C GLU A 220 3.95 17.68 -5.55
N TYR A 221 4.54 18.36 -4.54
CA TYR A 221 4.35 17.99 -3.14
C TYR A 221 2.87 18.00 -2.74
N ARG A 222 2.16 19.09 -3.07
CA ARG A 222 0.73 19.25 -2.77
C ARG A 222 -0.13 18.22 -3.49
N GLN A 223 0.20 17.88 -4.73
CA GLN A 223 -0.51 16.83 -5.48
C GLN A 223 -0.41 15.47 -4.79
N TYR A 224 0.78 15.06 -4.32
CA TYR A 224 0.91 13.79 -3.61
C TYR A 224 0.30 13.81 -2.21
N GLU A 225 0.34 14.95 -1.52
CA GLU A 225 -0.34 15.12 -0.23
C GLU A 225 -1.87 15.02 -0.37
N GLU A 226 -2.44 15.71 -1.37
CA GLU A 226 -3.87 15.65 -1.69
C GLU A 226 -4.29 14.23 -2.10
N MET A 227 -3.54 13.58 -2.98
CA MET A 227 -3.78 12.20 -3.41
C MET A 227 -3.70 11.22 -2.23
N GLY A 228 -2.72 11.41 -1.33
CA GLY A 228 -2.58 10.59 -0.15
C GLY A 228 -3.73 10.76 0.84
N CYS A 229 -4.18 12.00 1.03
CA CYS A 229 -5.38 12.30 1.82
C CYS A 229 -6.63 11.69 1.19
N GLU A 230 -6.80 11.79 -0.13
CA GLU A 230 -7.95 11.19 -0.83
C GLU A 230 -8.04 9.68 -0.60
N ILE A 231 -6.91 8.96 -0.75
CA ILE A 231 -6.86 7.51 -0.51
C ILE A 231 -7.22 7.18 0.95
N ARG A 232 -6.61 7.91 1.89
CA ARG A 232 -6.87 7.73 3.32
C ARG A 232 -8.35 7.92 3.64
N ASP A 233 -8.91 9.03 3.20
CA ASP A 233 -10.27 9.43 3.56
C ASP A 233 -11.29 8.50 2.91
N ALA A 234 -11.07 8.10 1.65
CA ALA A 234 -11.91 7.10 0.98
C ALA A 234 -11.93 5.76 1.75
N LEU A 235 -10.76 5.22 2.12
CA LEU A 235 -10.69 3.95 2.85
C LEU A 235 -11.28 4.01 4.25
N LEU A 236 -11.08 5.12 4.97
CA LEU A 236 -11.67 5.32 6.30
C LEU A 236 -13.20 5.49 6.22
N GLN A 237 -13.70 6.16 5.19
CA GLN A 237 -15.13 6.33 4.95
C GLN A 237 -15.81 4.99 4.66
N VAL A 238 -15.32 4.21 3.69
CA VAL A 238 -15.94 2.93 3.33
C VAL A 238 -15.86 1.91 4.47
N ARG A 239 -14.79 1.93 5.27
CA ARG A 239 -14.67 1.14 6.50
C ARG A 239 -15.75 1.52 7.51
N GLN A 240 -15.99 2.81 7.71
CA GLN A 240 -16.99 3.28 8.66
C GLN A 240 -18.40 2.86 8.22
N GLN A 241 -18.71 3.04 6.93
CA GLN A 241 -19.98 2.60 6.35
C GLN A 241 -20.19 1.08 6.53
N ALA A 242 -19.19 0.26 6.19
CA ALA A 242 -19.29 -1.20 6.36
C ALA A 242 -19.56 -1.62 7.81
N ARG A 243 -19.01 -0.88 8.79
CA ARG A 243 -19.27 -1.12 10.22
C ARG A 243 -20.67 -0.71 10.64
N GLU A 244 -21.17 0.41 10.13
CA GLU A 244 -22.53 0.88 10.39
C GLU A 244 -23.57 -0.08 9.80
N GLU A 245 -23.36 -0.55 8.57
CA GLU A 245 -24.21 -1.55 7.93
C GLU A 245 -24.20 -2.88 8.69
N ALA A 246 -23.02 -3.35 9.12
CA ALA A 246 -22.93 -4.55 9.94
C ALA A 246 -23.62 -4.39 11.31
N ALA A 247 -23.47 -3.23 11.95
CA ALA A 247 -24.12 -2.93 13.22
C ALA A 247 -25.65 -2.83 13.06
N ALA A 248 -26.13 -2.23 11.97
CA ALA A 248 -27.56 -2.15 11.64
C ALA A 248 -28.14 -3.54 11.35
N ALA A 249 -27.41 -4.40 10.63
CA ALA A 249 -27.81 -5.78 10.38
C ALA A 249 -27.82 -6.64 11.65
N ALA A 250 -26.93 -6.34 12.61
CA ALA A 250 -26.86 -7.01 13.90
C ALA A 250 -27.82 -6.40 14.96
N ALA A 251 -28.47 -5.27 14.66
CA ALA A 251 -29.34 -4.60 15.60
C ALA A 251 -30.54 -5.50 15.97
N PRO A 252 -30.90 -5.60 17.26
CA PRO A 252 -32.03 -6.40 17.67
C PRO A 252 -33.30 -5.84 17.02
N LYS A 253 -34.00 -6.69 16.27
CA LYS A 253 -35.29 -6.34 15.69
C LYS A 253 -36.26 -6.00 16.82
N ALA A 254 -36.91 -4.85 16.73
CA ALA A 254 -37.84 -4.39 17.75
C ALA A 254 -39.04 -5.34 17.86
N ALA A 255 -39.32 -5.80 19.08
CA ALA A 255 -40.56 -6.51 19.36
C ALA A 255 -41.72 -5.52 19.29
N VAL A 256 -42.75 -5.88 18.53
CA VAL A 256 -43.93 -5.06 18.25
C VAL A 256 -45.17 -5.87 18.49
N THR A 257 -46.24 -5.23 18.96
CA THR A 257 -47.53 -5.91 19.13
C THR A 257 -48.24 -5.97 17.77
N CYS A 258 -48.57 -7.18 17.31
CA CYS A 258 -49.28 -7.37 16.06
C CYS A 258 -50.72 -6.80 16.15
N PRO A 259 -51.14 -5.90 15.24
CA PRO A 259 -52.48 -5.32 15.28
C PRO A 259 -53.58 -6.32 14.90
N TYR A 260 -53.25 -7.44 14.25
CA TYR A 260 -54.21 -8.45 13.80
C TYR A 260 -54.49 -9.53 14.83
N CYS A 261 -53.45 -10.04 15.51
CA CYS A 261 -53.59 -11.13 16.48
C CYS A 261 -53.24 -10.75 17.93
N GLY A 262 -52.72 -9.54 18.17
CA GLY A 262 -52.36 -9.04 19.50
C GLY A 262 -51.09 -9.65 20.09
N ALA A 263 -50.41 -10.58 19.40
CA ALA A 263 -49.17 -11.17 19.87
C ALA A 263 -48.00 -10.17 19.80
N THR A 264 -47.16 -10.14 20.84
CA THR A 264 -45.83 -9.50 20.74
C THR A 264 -44.97 -10.36 19.83
N THR A 265 -44.59 -9.81 18.68
CA THR A 265 -43.86 -10.51 17.62
C THR A 265 -42.66 -9.69 17.19
N THR A 266 -41.67 -10.35 16.60
CA THR A 266 -40.61 -9.68 15.86
C THR A 266 -40.90 -9.84 14.37
N PRO A 267 -41.05 -8.76 13.58
CA PRO A 267 -41.38 -8.90 12.18
C PRO A 267 -40.33 -9.76 11.44
N ASP A 268 -40.82 -10.65 10.59
CA ASP A 268 -39.97 -11.46 9.72
C ASP A 268 -39.26 -10.60 8.66
N ALA A 269 -38.48 -11.21 7.77
CA ALA A 269 -37.78 -10.49 6.70
C ALA A 269 -38.71 -9.72 5.75
N SER A 270 -40.00 -10.07 5.71
CA SER A 270 -41.04 -9.43 4.89
C SER A 270 -41.84 -8.39 5.67
N GLY A 271 -41.53 -8.17 6.95
CA GLY A 271 -42.27 -7.26 7.82
C GLY A 271 -43.59 -7.85 8.35
N CYS A 272 -43.76 -9.17 8.33
CA CYS A 272 -44.98 -9.85 8.77
C CYS A 272 -44.85 -10.42 10.20
N CYS A 273 -45.98 -10.54 10.88
CA CYS A 273 -46.09 -11.20 12.17
C CYS A 273 -45.77 -12.70 12.03
N GLU A 274 -44.85 -13.20 12.85
CA GLU A 274 -44.43 -14.61 12.82
C GLU A 274 -45.55 -15.59 13.21
N PHE A 275 -46.58 -15.12 13.92
CA PHE A 275 -47.67 -15.96 14.43
C PHE A 275 -48.89 -16.02 13.50
N CYS A 276 -49.21 -14.93 12.80
CA CYS A 276 -50.42 -14.85 11.97
C CYS A 276 -50.17 -14.48 10.51
N GLY A 277 -48.94 -14.13 10.14
CA GLY A 277 -48.58 -13.69 8.78
C GLY A 277 -49.11 -12.30 8.41
N GLY A 278 -49.78 -11.58 9.33
CA GLY A 278 -50.27 -10.22 9.08
C GLY A 278 -49.14 -9.20 8.99
N ALA A 279 -49.17 -8.32 7.99
CA ALA A 279 -48.17 -7.27 7.78
C ALA A 279 -48.19 -6.26 8.94
N ILE A 280 -47.05 -6.02 9.58
CA ILE A 280 -46.96 -5.16 10.76
C ILE A 280 -46.95 -3.66 10.38
N ASN A 281 -46.46 -3.32 9.18
CA ASN A 281 -46.31 -1.95 8.68
C ASN A 281 -47.10 -1.72 7.38
N GLY A 282 -48.43 -1.92 7.43
CA GLY A 282 -49.36 -1.52 6.36
C GLY A 282 -50.04 -0.20 6.66
#